data_AF-A0A382NXX6-F1
#
_entry.id   AF-A0A382NXX6-F1
#
_cell.length_a   1.000
_cell.length_b   1.000
_cell.length_c   1.000
_cell.angle_alpha   90.00
_cell.angle_beta   90.00
_cell.angle_gamma   90.00
#
_symmetry.space_group_name_H-M   'P 1'
#
loop_
_entity.id
_entity.type
_entity.pdbx_description
1 polymer ?
#
loop_
_entity_poly.entity_id
_entity_poly.type
_entity_poly.pdbx_seq_one_letter_code
_entity_poly.pdbx_strand_id
1 'polypeptide(L)'
;MSEKQDVICLSHREDPDGIVSAVLIKHLFNAEIYLVDYDELLVELKKITKNKNLSELFICDLSIIPNIQSEFMVLLEDLSKQNILITYFDHHKISNELRQKLNELKIDLINSET
;
A
#
# COMPACT_ATOMS: atom_id res chain seq x y z
N MET A 1 -17.69 6.42 -22.11
CA MET A 1 -16.24 6.27 -21.84
C MET A 1 -16.14 5.88 -20.38
N SER A 2 -15.57 4.72 -20.05
CA SER A 2 -15.33 4.37 -18.64
C SER A 2 -14.37 5.41 -18.06
N GLU A 3 -14.67 5.92 -16.87
CA GLU A 3 -13.74 6.80 -16.16
C GLU A 3 -12.40 6.08 -16.01
N LYS A 4 -11.30 6.83 -16.21
CA LYS A 4 -9.96 6.29 -16.05
C LYS A 4 -9.77 5.90 -14.58
N GLN A 5 -9.46 4.64 -14.33
CA GLN A 5 -9.11 4.21 -12.98
C GLN A 5 -7.63 4.49 -12.71
N ASP A 6 -7.33 4.87 -11.49
CA ASP A 6 -5.99 5.21 -11.05
C ASP A 6 -5.25 3.95 -10.60
N VAL A 7 -3.94 3.92 -10.88
CA VAL A 7 -2.99 2.96 -10.33
C VAL A 7 -2.02 3.77 -9.49
N ILE A 8 -1.88 3.43 -8.21
CA ILE A 8 -1.14 4.25 -7.25
C ILE A 8 -0.06 3.41 -6.57
N CYS A 9 1.11 4.03 -6.36
CA CYS A 9 2.18 3.51 -5.54
C CYS A 9 2.42 4.45 -4.36
N LEU A 10 2.23 3.93 -3.14
CA LEU A 10 2.55 4.59 -1.89
C LEU A 10 3.81 3.96 -1.33
N SER A 11 4.89 4.73 -1.16
CA SER A 11 6.18 4.17 -0.77
C SER A 11 6.95 5.04 0.19
N HIS A 12 7.86 4.43 0.95
CA HIS A 12 8.73 5.12 1.90
C HIS A 12 9.66 6.11 1.19
N ARG A 13 9.82 7.29 1.79
CA ARG A 13 10.52 8.43 1.17
C ARG A 13 11.99 8.59 1.56
N GLU A 14 12.43 7.92 2.62
CA GLU A 14 13.68 8.31 3.29
C GLU A 14 14.93 7.63 2.73
N ASP A 15 14.78 6.45 2.14
CA ASP A 15 15.91 5.64 1.70
C ASP A 15 15.74 5.09 0.27
N PRO A 16 16.83 4.53 -0.30
CA PRO A 16 16.76 3.97 -1.64
C PRO A 16 15.83 2.76 -1.80
N ASP A 17 15.47 2.03 -0.74
CA ASP A 17 14.62 0.84 -0.87
C ASP A 17 13.20 1.27 -1.28
N GLY A 18 12.61 2.19 -0.53
CA GLY A 18 11.34 2.82 -0.89
C GLY A 18 11.40 3.59 -2.23
N ILE A 19 12.38 4.48 -2.40
CA ILE A 19 12.45 5.34 -3.61
C ILE A 19 12.63 4.50 -4.88
N VAL A 20 13.53 3.51 -4.88
CA VAL A 20 13.76 2.66 -6.06
C VAL A 20 12.54 1.79 -6.33
N SER A 21 11.91 1.22 -5.28
CA SER A 21 10.66 0.48 -5.42
C SER A 21 9.58 1.32 -6.10
N ALA A 22 9.34 2.56 -5.66
CA ALA A 22 8.35 3.45 -6.25
C ALA A 22 8.61 3.73 -7.74
N VAL A 23 9.87 3.99 -8.10
CA VAL A 23 10.27 4.25 -9.50
C VAL A 23 10.05 3.02 -10.38
N LEU A 24 10.37 1.81 -9.87
CA LEU A 24 10.15 0.55 -10.59
C LEU A 24 8.65 0.29 -10.81
N ILE A 25 7.83 0.44 -9.77
CA ILE A 25 6.38 0.28 -9.87
C ILE A 25 5.79 1.28 -10.87
N LYS A 26 6.21 2.55 -10.83
CA LYS A 26 5.78 3.53 -11.83
C LYS A 26 6.16 3.13 -13.24
N HIS A 27 7.37 2.62 -13.46
CA HIS A 27 7.81 2.22 -14.79
C HIS A 27 7.03 1.03 -15.34
N LEU A 28 6.73 0.04 -14.49
CA LEU A 28 6.06 -1.20 -14.88
C LEU A 28 4.54 -1.02 -15.04
N PHE A 29 3.91 -0.24 -14.17
CA PHE A 29 2.44 -0.16 -14.06
C PHE A 29 1.89 1.23 -14.40
N ASN A 30 2.74 2.18 -14.79
CA ASN A 30 2.37 3.58 -15.02
C ASN A 30 1.66 4.22 -13.80
N ALA A 31 2.07 3.82 -12.60
CA ALA A 31 1.48 4.27 -11.34
C ALA A 31 1.79 5.74 -11.01
N GLU A 32 0.84 6.43 -10.37
CA GLU A 32 1.08 7.69 -9.69
C GLU A 32 1.81 7.41 -8.36
N ILE A 33 2.93 8.09 -8.12
CA ILE A 33 3.76 7.87 -6.92
C ILE A 33 3.40 8.87 -5.84
N TYR A 34 3.24 8.37 -4.61
CA TYR A 34 3.19 9.13 -3.37
C TYR A 34 4.32 8.63 -2.46
N LEU A 35 5.30 9.49 -2.19
CA LEU A 35 6.38 9.21 -1.24
C LEU A 35 5.99 9.76 0.12
N VAL A 36 5.99 8.92 1.15
CA VAL A 36 5.54 9.25 2.50
C VAL A 36 6.53 8.78 3.56
N ASP A 37 6.44 9.37 4.75
CA ASP A 37 6.95 8.78 5.98
C ASP A 37 5.82 8.17 6.81
N TYR A 38 6.15 7.66 8.00
CA TYR A 38 5.17 7.04 8.90
C TYR A 38 4.09 7.99 9.42
N ASP A 39 4.41 9.28 9.57
CA ASP A 39 3.46 10.28 10.07
C ASP A 39 2.46 10.68 8.97
N GLU A 40 2.91 10.68 7.71
CA GLU A 40 2.11 11.04 6.53
C GLU A 40 1.31 9.86 5.95
N LEU A 41 1.77 8.62 6.15
CA LEU A 41 1.20 7.39 5.58
C LEU A 41 -0.34 7.34 5.67
N LEU A 42 -0.89 7.45 6.88
CA LEU A 42 -2.34 7.37 7.09
C LEU A 42 -3.09 8.54 6.45
N VAL A 43 -2.51 9.73 6.48
CA VAL A 43 -3.12 10.95 5.94
C VAL A 43 -3.22 10.84 4.43
N GLU A 44 -2.15 10.44 3.76
CA GLU A 44 -2.13 10.30 2.31
C GLU A 44 -2.99 9.14 1.84
N LEU A 45 -2.95 7.99 2.52
CA LEU A 45 -3.82 6.85 2.19
C LEU A 45 -5.30 7.24 2.25
N LYS A 46 -5.72 7.98 3.29
CA LYS A 46 -7.10 8.50 3.41
C LYS A 46 -7.47 9.51 2.30
N LYS A 47 -6.52 10.32 1.84
CA LYS A 47 -6.77 11.24 0.72
C LYS A 47 -6.93 10.49 -0.59
N ILE A 48 -6.09 9.47 -0.80
CA ILE A 48 -6.17 8.59 -1.98
C ILE A 48 -7.53 7.89 -1.99
N THR A 49 -7.93 7.25 -0.90
CA THR A 49 -9.19 6.49 -0.83
C THR A 49 -10.45 7.35 -1.06
N LYS A 50 -10.41 8.64 -0.73
CA LYS A 50 -11.55 9.56 -0.89
C LYS A 50 -11.63 10.23 -2.25
N ASN A 51 -10.48 10.50 -2.88
CA ASN A 51 -10.41 11.42 -4.03
C ASN A 51 -10.08 10.73 -5.35
N LYS A 52 -9.75 9.43 -5.34
CA LYS A 52 -9.28 8.68 -6.51
C LYS A 52 -10.20 7.51 -6.82
N ASN A 53 -10.43 7.26 -8.11
CA ASN A 53 -11.14 6.07 -8.58
C ASN A 53 -10.11 4.95 -8.75
N LEU A 54 -9.69 4.37 -7.63
CA LEU A 54 -8.56 3.45 -7.58
C LEU A 54 -8.92 2.09 -8.17
N SER A 55 -8.04 1.54 -9.00
CA SER A 55 -8.09 0.14 -9.47
C SER A 55 -7.05 -0.73 -8.80
N GLU A 56 -5.88 -0.17 -8.52
CA GLU A 56 -4.73 -0.90 -8.00
C GLU A 56 -3.87 -0.01 -7.10
N LEU A 57 -3.46 -0.56 -5.96
CA LEU A 57 -2.63 0.07 -4.95
C LEU A 57 -1.40 -0.78 -4.66
N PHE A 58 -0.24 -0.18 -4.84
CA PHE A 58 1.04 -0.71 -4.39
C PHE A 58 1.46 0.00 -3.11
N ILE A 59 1.85 -0.77 -2.10
CA ILE A 59 2.44 -0.25 -0.85
C ILE A 59 3.86 -0.82 -0.78
N CYS A 60 4.88 0.04 -0.65
CA CYS A 60 6.28 -0.36 -0.75
C CYS A 60 7.12 0.19 0.41
N ASP A 61 7.81 -0.71 1.12
CA ASP A 61 8.78 -0.40 2.19
C ASP A 61 8.19 0.40 3.37
N LEU A 62 6.92 0.18 3.66
CA LEU A 62 6.22 0.89 4.73
C LEU A 62 5.81 -0.10 5.81
N SER A 63 6.60 -0.23 6.88
CA SER A 63 6.27 -1.11 8.00
C SER A 63 4.91 -0.80 8.65
N ILE A 64 4.16 -1.84 9.02
CA ILE A 64 3.00 -1.69 9.90
C ILE A 64 3.48 -1.52 11.34
N ILE A 65 3.49 -0.28 11.83
CA ILE A 65 3.86 0.04 13.21
C ILE A 65 2.64 0.03 14.16
N PRO A 66 2.80 -0.36 15.44
CA PRO A 66 1.67 -0.60 16.35
C PRO A 66 0.72 0.58 16.57
N ASN A 67 1.23 1.81 16.53
CA ASN A 67 0.46 3.04 16.72
C ASN A 67 -0.53 3.31 15.58
N ILE A 68 -0.26 2.85 14.36
CA ILE A 68 -1.14 3.07 13.19
C ILE A 68 -1.86 1.81 12.73
N GLN A 69 -1.41 0.63 13.17
CA GLN A 69 -1.85 -0.67 12.67
C GLN A 69 -3.38 -0.80 12.59
N SER A 70 -4.11 -0.50 13.67
CA SER A 70 -5.56 -0.67 13.69
C SER A 70 -6.27 0.16 12.62
N GLU A 71 -5.85 1.42 12.47
CA GLU A 71 -6.45 2.32 11.48
C GLU A 71 -6.02 1.96 10.05
N PHE A 72 -4.76 1.60 9.87
CA PHE A 72 -4.24 1.13 8.59
C PHE A 72 -5.02 -0.10 8.08
N MET A 73 -5.25 -1.09 8.95
CA MET A 73 -5.99 -2.29 8.59
C MET A 73 -7.44 -2.01 8.21
N VAL A 74 -8.11 -1.06 8.88
CA VAL A 74 -9.47 -0.64 8.51
C VAL A 74 -9.50 -0.05 7.10
N LEU A 75 -8.53 0.80 6.76
CA LEU A 75 -8.43 1.38 5.41
C LEU A 75 -8.19 0.31 4.35
N LEU A 76 -7.32 -0.67 4.62
CA LEU A 76 -7.08 -1.77 3.69
C LEU A 76 -8.31 -2.67 3.51
N GLU A 77 -9.07 -2.91 4.58
CA GLU A 77 -10.33 -3.66 4.52
C GLU A 77 -11.40 -2.93 3.69
N ASP A 78 -11.53 -1.62 3.86
CA ASP A 78 -12.47 -0.81 3.07
C ASP A 78 -12.10 -0.79 1.58
N LEU A 79 -10.80 -0.76 1.27
CA LEU A 79 -10.30 -0.84 -0.09
C LEU A 79 -10.51 -2.22 -0.70
N SER A 80 -10.25 -3.30 0.03
CA SER A 80 -10.40 -4.68 -0.49
C SER A 80 -11.85 -5.01 -0.84
N LYS A 81 -12.83 -4.44 -0.11
CA LYS A 81 -14.26 -4.54 -0.42
C LYS A 81 -14.67 -3.86 -1.73
N GLN A 82 -13.86 -2.94 -2.25
CA GLN A 82 -14.14 -2.17 -3.48
C GLN A 82 -13.54 -2.83 -4.74
N ASN A 83 -13.11 -4.10 -4.66
CA ASN A 83 -12.39 -4.80 -5.74
C ASN A 83 -11.11 -4.10 -6.20
N ILE A 84 -10.47 -3.34 -5.31
CA ILE A 84 -9.16 -2.74 -5.55
C ILE A 84 -8.10 -3.81 -5.36
N LEU A 85 -7.20 -3.97 -6.33
CA LEU A 85 -6.05 -4.85 -6.20
C LEU A 85 -5.03 -4.19 -5.27
N ILE A 86 -4.58 -4.90 -4.23
CA ILE A 86 -3.60 -4.36 -3.28
C ILE A 86 -2.43 -5.32 -3.21
N THR A 87 -1.24 -4.82 -3.56
CA THR A 87 0.02 -5.54 -3.39
C THR A 87 0.90 -4.78 -2.40
N TYR A 88 1.39 -5.51 -1.41
CA TYR A 88 2.20 -4.95 -0.34
C TYR A 88 3.59 -5.57 -0.37
N PHE A 89 4.57 -4.78 -0.80
CA PHE A 89 5.98 -5.11 -0.82
C PHE A 89 6.65 -4.56 0.44
N ASP A 90 7.13 -5.45 1.29
CA ASP A 90 7.86 -5.02 2.49
C ASP A 90 8.88 -6.09 2.89
N HIS A 91 10.06 -5.68 3.34
CA HIS A 91 11.07 -6.60 3.88
C HIS A 91 10.99 -6.77 5.40
N HIS A 92 10.21 -5.93 6.09
CA HIS A 92 10.20 -5.90 7.55
C HIS A 92 9.51 -7.14 8.13
N LYS A 93 9.77 -7.40 9.41
CA LYS A 93 9.16 -8.54 10.11
C LYS A 93 7.68 -8.28 10.34
N ILE A 94 6.85 -9.12 9.74
CA ILE A 94 5.40 -9.11 9.94
C ILE A 94 5.01 -10.36 10.74
N SER A 95 4.27 -10.17 11.84
CA SER A 95 3.78 -11.27 12.66
C SER A 95 2.83 -12.19 11.89
N ASN A 96 2.79 -13.47 12.22
CA ASN A 96 1.87 -14.44 11.58
C ASN A 96 0.40 -14.01 11.69
N GLU A 97 0.02 -13.40 12.81
CA GLU A 97 -1.32 -12.85 13.02
C GLU A 97 -1.66 -11.76 12.01
N LEU A 98 -0.72 -10.85 11.75
CA LEU A 98 -0.91 -9.76 10.80
C LEU A 98 -0.89 -10.27 9.35
N ARG A 99 -0.01 -11.23 9.03
CA ARG A 99 -0.01 -11.93 7.73
C ARG A 99 -1.34 -12.59 7.44
N GLN A 100 -1.89 -13.30 8.42
CA GLN A 100 -3.19 -13.96 8.27
C GLN A 100 -4.28 -12.93 7.98
N LYS A 101 -4.31 -11.81 8.72
CA LYS A 101 -5.28 -10.74 8.46
C LYS A 101 -5.14 -10.14 7.06
N LEU A 102 -3.92 -9.86 6.60
CA LEU A 102 -3.69 -9.35 5.23
C LEU A 102 -4.18 -10.34 4.17
N ASN A 103 -3.91 -11.64 4.36
CA ASN A 103 -4.37 -12.69 3.46
C ASN A 103 -5.91 -12.85 3.44
N GLU A 104 -6.56 -12.75 4.60
CA GLU A 104 -8.03 -12.74 4.70
C GLU A 104 -8.67 -11.56 3.93
N LEU A 105 -7.96 -10.43 3.87
CA LEU A 105 -8.32 -9.28 3.06
C LEU A 105 -7.94 -9.40 1.57
N LYS A 106 -7.37 -10.55 1.15
CA LYS A 106 -6.88 -10.82 -0.21
C LYS A 106 -5.80 -9.83 -0.68
N ILE A 107 -4.99 -9.33 0.26
CA ILE A 107 -3.86 -8.46 -0.04
C ILE A 107 -2.68 -9.35 -0.41
N ASP A 108 -2.07 -9.09 -1.56
CA ASP A 108 -0.90 -9.84 -2.02
C ASP A 108 0.35 -9.33 -1.29
N LEU A 109 0.69 -10.00 -0.19
CA LEU A 109 1.86 -9.68 0.61
C LEU A 109 3.11 -10.36 0.02
N ILE A 110 4.02 -9.55 -0.53
CA ILE A 110 5.32 -9.98 -1.01
C ILE A 110 6.36 -9.53 0.00
N ASN A 111 6.78 -10.48 0.84
CA ASN A 111 7.69 -10.24 1.96
C ASN A 111 8.84 -11.25 1.98
N SER A 112 10.02 -10.82 2.41
CA SER A 112 11.25 -11.61 2.40
C SER A 112 11.34 -12.69 3.47
N GLU A 113 10.54 -12.61 4.53
CA GLU A 113 10.48 -13.64 5.57
C GLU A 113 9.16 -14.44 5.42
N THR A 114 9.25 -15.69 4.98
CA THR A 114 8.16 -16.69 5.02
C THR A 114 8.29 -17.60 6.23
#